data_AF-A0A961BEK0-F1
#
_entry.id   AF-A0A961BEK0-F1
#
_cell.length_a   1.000
_cell.length_b   1.000
_cell.length_c   1.000
_cell.angle_alpha   90.00
_cell.angle_beta   90.00
_cell.angle_gamma   90.00
#
_symmetry.space_group_name_H-M   'P 1'
#
loop_
_entity.id
_entity.type
_entity.pdbx_description
1 polymer ?
#
loop_
_entity_poly.entity_id
_entity_poly.type
_entity_poly.pdbx_seq_one_letter_code
_entity_poly.pdbx_strand_id
1 'polypeptide(L)'
;MKSLLIVSFCLASPLLHADPLPSWNDNAPKKAIIDFVQRVTTAGSPDYVTPAERIATFDNDGCLWCEQPMYFQAFFAFDSIKRMAPQHPEWKDQEPFASVLKGDMKAALAGGEKALVGMLMATHSGMTTEEFENSVTDWLATAKHPKTGKPFTEMVYQPMLELLAYLRANDFKTFIVSGGGIEFMRPWTEKVYGIPPEQVVGSSGGLKYELRDGMPVIVKTPELNHNDDKEGKPVGIQRHIGRRPIAAFGNSDGDFQMLEWTTSGKGARFGLIIHHTDAEREYAYDRESHIGKLDKGLDEAPKRGWTIVSMKDDWRTIFPEK
;
A
#
# COMPACT_ATOMS: atom_id res chain seq x y z
N MET A 1 -25.17 -23.51 -67.70
CA MET A 1 -24.17 -23.34 -66.63
C MET A 1 -24.86 -22.74 -65.42
N LYS A 2 -24.99 -23.49 -64.32
CA LYS A 2 -25.56 -23.01 -63.05
C LYS A 2 -24.38 -22.61 -62.16
N SER A 3 -24.23 -21.32 -61.84
CA SER A 3 -23.23 -20.84 -60.88
C SER A 3 -23.80 -20.96 -59.47
N LEU A 4 -23.11 -21.73 -58.64
CA LEU A 4 -23.41 -21.95 -57.23
C LEU A 4 -22.70 -20.86 -56.41
N LEU A 5 -23.46 -20.02 -55.72
CA LEU A 5 -22.93 -19.03 -54.79
C LEU A 5 -22.73 -19.71 -53.44
N ILE A 6 -21.48 -19.82 -52.98
CA ILE A 6 -21.15 -20.30 -51.63
C ILE A 6 -21.04 -19.06 -50.73
N VAL A 7 -21.98 -18.92 -49.79
CA VAL A 7 -21.91 -17.92 -48.71
C VAL A 7 -21.21 -18.57 -47.53
N SER A 8 -20.01 -18.08 -47.22
CA SER A 8 -19.27 -18.50 -46.02
C SER A 8 -19.76 -17.72 -44.82
N PHE A 9 -20.40 -18.40 -43.85
CA PHE A 9 -20.75 -17.82 -42.56
C PHE A 9 -19.52 -17.91 -41.63
N CYS A 10 -18.84 -16.78 -41.41
CA CYS A 10 -17.89 -16.66 -40.31
C CYS A 10 -18.66 -16.56 -38.99
N LEU A 11 -18.72 -17.66 -38.24
CA LEU A 11 -19.16 -17.66 -36.85
C LEU A 11 -18.08 -16.99 -35.99
N ALA A 12 -18.28 -15.72 -35.65
CA ALA A 12 -17.49 -15.04 -34.62
C ALA A 12 -17.82 -15.70 -33.28
N SER A 13 -16.87 -16.46 -32.72
CA SER A 13 -16.97 -16.94 -31.35
C SER A 13 -16.77 -15.74 -30.42
N PRO A 14 -17.65 -15.46 -29.44
CA PRO A 14 -17.39 -14.43 -28.46
C PRO A 14 -16.12 -14.83 -27.68
N LEU A 15 -15.10 -13.97 -27.73
CA LEU A 15 -13.99 -14.05 -26.79
C LEU A 15 -14.58 -13.87 -25.39
N LEU A 16 -14.67 -14.96 -24.63
CA LEU A 16 -14.88 -14.90 -23.19
C LEU A 16 -13.75 -14.04 -22.62
N HIS A 17 -14.06 -12.77 -22.31
CA HIS A 17 -13.16 -11.94 -21.53
C HIS A 17 -12.99 -12.63 -20.18
N ALA A 18 -11.76 -13.04 -19.86
CA ALA A 18 -11.44 -13.54 -18.54
C ALA A 18 -11.87 -12.51 -17.49
N ASP A 19 -12.47 -12.98 -16.40
CA ASP A 19 -12.87 -12.12 -15.29
C ASP A 19 -11.64 -11.34 -14.79
N PRO A 20 -11.63 -9.99 -14.87
CA PRO A 20 -10.45 -9.21 -14.50
C PRO A 20 -10.17 -9.20 -13.00
N LEU A 21 -11.15 -9.58 -12.16
CA LEU A 21 -11.09 -9.53 -10.70
C LEU A 21 -11.63 -10.84 -10.09
N PRO A 22 -11.01 -12.01 -10.36
CA PRO A 22 -11.58 -13.32 -10.05
C PRO A 22 -11.72 -13.63 -8.56
N SER A 23 -10.90 -13.02 -7.69
CA SER A 23 -11.00 -13.17 -6.24
C SER A 23 -12.01 -12.20 -5.61
N TRP A 24 -12.61 -11.31 -6.40
CA TRP A 24 -13.72 -10.46 -5.96
C TRP A 24 -15.06 -11.14 -6.25
N ASN A 25 -15.96 -11.16 -5.26
CA ASN A 25 -17.34 -11.59 -5.44
C ASN A 25 -18.07 -10.68 -6.43
N ASP A 26 -19.04 -11.23 -7.17
CA ASP A 26 -19.80 -10.47 -8.17
C ASP A 26 -20.90 -9.61 -7.51
N ASN A 27 -20.47 -8.55 -6.84
CA ASN A 27 -21.32 -7.66 -6.06
C ASN A 27 -21.02 -6.18 -6.35
N ALA A 28 -21.62 -5.28 -5.58
CA ALA A 28 -21.59 -3.85 -5.86
C ALA A 28 -20.16 -3.26 -5.90
N PRO A 29 -19.24 -3.57 -4.96
CA PRO A 29 -17.86 -3.08 -5.05
C PRO A 29 -17.10 -3.48 -6.32
N LYS A 30 -17.18 -4.75 -6.73
CA LYS A 30 -16.54 -5.22 -7.97
C LYS A 30 -17.10 -4.49 -9.18
N LYS A 31 -18.42 -4.35 -9.26
CA LYS A 31 -19.09 -3.61 -10.34
C LYS A 31 -18.66 -2.13 -10.35
N ALA A 32 -18.60 -1.47 -9.20
CA ALA A 32 -18.19 -0.07 -9.10
C ALA A 32 -16.75 0.19 -9.60
N ILE A 33 -15.82 -0.73 -9.32
CA ILE A 33 -14.45 -0.68 -9.85
C ILE A 33 -14.46 -0.79 -11.37
N ILE A 34 -15.10 -1.82 -11.92
CA ILE A 34 -15.14 -2.09 -13.36
C ILE A 34 -15.82 -0.94 -14.11
N ASP A 35 -16.97 -0.46 -13.61
CA ASP A 35 -17.72 0.64 -14.20
C ASP A 35 -16.91 1.94 -14.20
N PHE A 36 -16.18 2.23 -13.12
CA PHE A 36 -15.30 3.40 -13.08
C PHE A 36 -14.19 3.30 -14.13
N VAL A 37 -13.47 2.17 -14.18
CA VAL A 37 -12.39 1.97 -15.15
C VAL A 37 -12.91 2.09 -16.57
N GLN A 38 -14.01 1.41 -16.91
CA GLN A 38 -14.62 1.49 -18.24
C GLN A 38 -15.01 2.92 -18.61
N ARG A 39 -15.62 3.69 -17.70
CA ARG A 39 -16.00 5.09 -17.97
C ARG A 39 -14.81 5.96 -18.32
N VAL A 40 -13.69 5.81 -17.62
CA VAL A 40 -12.51 6.69 -17.82
C VAL A 40 -11.56 6.19 -18.91
N THR A 41 -11.68 4.95 -19.37
CA THR A 41 -10.80 4.40 -20.42
C THR A 41 -11.47 4.21 -21.78
N THR A 42 -12.80 4.22 -21.86
CA THR A 42 -13.53 4.08 -23.13
C THR A 42 -13.43 5.36 -23.97
N ALA A 43 -12.79 5.28 -25.14
CA ALA A 43 -12.71 6.39 -26.07
C ALA A 43 -14.11 6.90 -26.47
N GLY A 44 -14.32 8.21 -26.41
CA GLY A 44 -15.61 8.84 -26.68
C GLY A 44 -16.56 8.90 -25.47
N SER A 45 -16.21 8.29 -24.34
CA SER A 45 -16.89 8.54 -23.06
C SER A 45 -16.77 10.01 -22.66
N PRO A 46 -17.83 10.64 -22.12
CA PRO A 46 -17.74 11.99 -21.56
C PRO A 46 -16.77 12.09 -20.36
N ASP A 47 -16.50 10.95 -19.71
CA ASP A 47 -15.57 10.83 -18.58
C ASP A 47 -14.17 10.35 -18.98
N TYR A 48 -13.89 10.24 -20.29
CA TYR A 48 -12.61 9.71 -20.77
C TYR A 48 -11.41 10.50 -20.21
N VAL A 49 -10.43 9.78 -19.67
CA VAL A 49 -9.16 10.31 -19.17
C VAL A 49 -8.02 9.73 -20.01
N THR A 50 -7.10 10.60 -20.42
CA THR A 50 -5.92 10.17 -21.19
C THR A 50 -5.01 9.28 -20.34
N PRO A 51 -4.31 8.28 -20.92
CA PRO A 51 -3.39 7.42 -20.17
C PRO A 51 -2.39 8.17 -19.27
N ALA A 52 -1.92 9.35 -19.70
CA ALA A 52 -0.98 10.16 -18.93
C ALA A 52 -1.55 10.69 -17.59
N GLU A 53 -2.87 10.76 -17.47
CA GLU A 53 -3.60 11.30 -16.32
C GLU A 53 -4.29 10.23 -15.47
N ARG A 54 -4.24 8.95 -15.89
CA ARG A 54 -4.80 7.80 -15.16
C ARG A 54 -3.90 7.43 -13.98
N ILE A 55 -3.95 8.23 -12.92
CA ILE A 55 -3.20 7.97 -11.69
C ILE A 55 -4.14 7.34 -10.66
N ALA A 56 -3.73 6.20 -10.10
CA ALA A 56 -4.38 5.54 -8.97
C ALA A 56 -3.40 5.44 -7.79
N THR A 57 -3.84 5.80 -6.59
CA THR A 57 -3.00 5.76 -5.37
C THR A 57 -3.55 4.79 -4.35
N PHE A 58 -2.67 4.02 -3.71
CA PHE A 58 -3.00 2.98 -2.73
C PHE A 58 -2.22 3.24 -1.44
N ASP A 59 -2.86 3.16 -0.28
CA ASP A 59 -2.08 2.85 0.93
C ASP A 59 -1.46 1.45 0.81
N ASN A 60 -0.48 1.13 1.64
CA ASN A 60 0.14 -0.19 1.72
C ASN A 60 -0.39 -0.98 2.94
N ASP A 61 -0.09 -0.52 4.15
CA ASP A 61 -0.50 -1.17 5.40
C ASP A 61 -2.03 -1.21 5.51
N GLY A 62 -2.61 -2.40 5.68
CA GLY A 62 -4.06 -2.60 5.75
C GLY A 62 -4.79 -2.46 4.41
N CYS A 63 -4.13 -2.00 3.35
CA CYS A 63 -4.74 -1.81 2.03
C CYS A 63 -4.20 -2.78 0.97
N LEU A 64 -2.89 -2.97 0.86
CA LEU A 64 -2.26 -3.95 -0.04
C LEU A 64 -1.78 -5.21 0.69
N TRP A 65 -1.48 -5.09 1.98
CA TRP A 65 -1.11 -6.21 2.84
C TRP A 65 -1.66 -6.07 4.26
N CYS A 66 -1.55 -7.14 5.04
CA CYS A 66 -1.91 -7.16 6.46
C CYS A 66 -1.05 -6.17 7.27
N GLU A 67 -1.66 -5.52 8.26
CA GLU A 67 -0.99 -4.60 9.21
C GLU A 67 -1.12 -5.06 10.66
N GLN A 68 -1.81 -6.17 10.91
CA GLN A 68 -2.00 -6.74 12.23
C GLN A 68 -0.94 -7.82 12.51
N PRO A 69 -0.57 -8.08 13.78
CA PRO A 69 -0.97 -7.34 14.98
C PRO A 69 -0.22 -6.01 15.16
N MET A 70 0.64 -5.65 14.20
CA MET A 70 1.50 -4.48 14.21
C MET A 70 2.02 -4.24 12.79
N TYR A 71 2.19 -2.97 12.39
CA TYR A 71 2.82 -2.60 11.12
C TYR A 71 4.11 -3.37 10.86
N PHE A 72 4.29 -3.91 9.66
CA PHE A 72 5.43 -4.80 9.37
C PHE A 72 6.78 -4.07 9.46
N GLN A 73 6.80 -2.77 9.18
CA GLN A 73 7.98 -1.95 9.41
C GLN A 73 8.38 -1.86 10.90
N ALA A 74 7.42 -1.93 11.82
CA ALA A 74 7.73 -1.95 13.25
C ALA A 74 8.35 -3.29 13.69
N PHE A 75 7.94 -4.42 13.09
CA PHE A 75 8.64 -5.70 13.30
C PHE A 75 10.10 -5.60 12.83
N PHE A 76 10.33 -5.02 11.66
CA PHE A 76 11.68 -4.76 11.16
C PHE A 76 12.48 -3.86 12.11
N ALA A 77 11.88 -2.77 12.62
CA ALA A 77 12.53 -1.89 13.59
C ALA A 77 12.92 -2.65 14.87
N PHE A 78 12.02 -3.50 15.39
CA PHE A 78 12.27 -4.26 16.62
C PHE A 78 13.40 -5.27 16.45
N ASP A 79 13.42 -5.99 15.32
CA ASP A 79 14.49 -6.94 15.05
C ASP A 79 15.82 -6.25 14.77
N SER A 80 15.80 -5.07 14.14
CA SER A 80 17.00 -4.23 13.98
C SER A 80 17.52 -3.73 15.33
N ILE A 81 16.67 -3.28 16.25
CA ILE A 81 17.07 -2.90 17.61
C ILE A 81 17.75 -4.08 18.32
N LYS A 82 17.16 -5.28 18.28
CA LYS A 82 17.76 -6.47 18.91
C LYS A 82 19.12 -6.82 18.31
N ARG A 83 19.26 -6.70 16.98
CA ARG A 83 20.51 -6.97 16.27
C ARG A 83 21.61 -5.98 16.65
N MET A 84 21.25 -4.71 16.82
CA MET A 84 22.16 -3.61 17.12
C MET A 84 22.42 -3.42 18.63
N ALA A 85 21.63 -4.03 19.50
CA ALA A 85 21.76 -3.92 20.95
C ALA A 85 23.17 -4.21 21.51
N PRO A 86 23.98 -5.15 20.95
CA PRO A 86 25.35 -5.35 21.42
C PRO A 86 26.26 -4.12 21.23
N GLN A 87 25.95 -3.24 20.27
CA GLN A 87 26.69 -1.99 20.02
C GLN A 87 26.09 -0.78 20.78
N HIS A 88 24.91 -0.95 21.39
CA HIS A 88 24.16 0.11 22.06
C HIS A 88 23.79 -0.30 23.50
N PRO A 89 24.76 -0.34 24.43
CA PRO A 89 24.48 -0.74 25.81
C PRO A 89 23.46 0.17 26.52
N GLU A 90 23.36 1.43 26.13
CA GLU A 90 22.41 2.42 26.65
C GLU A 90 20.94 2.05 26.39
N TRP A 91 20.66 1.27 25.33
CA TRP A 91 19.30 0.84 24.99
C TRP A 91 18.68 -0.12 26.01
N LYS A 92 19.47 -0.68 26.93
CA LYS A 92 18.94 -1.53 28.00
C LYS A 92 18.06 -0.75 28.98
N ASP A 93 18.36 0.54 29.17
CA ASP A 93 17.71 1.40 30.15
C ASP A 93 16.92 2.55 29.50
N GLN A 94 17.15 2.82 28.21
CA GLN A 94 16.48 3.90 27.47
C GLN A 94 15.21 3.40 26.75
N GLU A 95 14.06 4.00 27.07
CA GLU A 95 12.83 3.77 26.32
C GLU A 95 12.79 4.53 24.98
N PRO A 96 12.15 3.98 23.93
CA PRO A 96 11.38 2.72 23.89
C PRO A 96 12.24 1.46 23.65
N PHE A 97 13.56 1.59 23.48
CA PHE A 97 14.45 0.46 23.15
C PHE A 97 14.46 -0.62 24.23
N ALA A 98 14.46 -0.21 25.50
CA ALA A 98 14.43 -1.14 26.63
C ALA A 98 13.18 -2.03 26.60
N SER A 99 12.01 -1.47 26.29
CA SER A 99 10.77 -2.23 26.10
C SER A 99 10.87 -3.23 24.94
N VAL A 100 11.45 -2.83 23.81
CA VAL A 100 11.68 -3.74 22.66
C VAL A 100 12.57 -4.91 23.07
N LEU A 101 13.67 -4.65 23.79
CA LEU A 101 14.60 -5.68 24.23
C LEU A 101 13.98 -6.63 25.28
N LYS A 102 13.02 -6.15 26.07
CA LYS A 102 12.24 -6.96 27.02
C LYS A 102 11.08 -7.71 26.36
N GLY A 103 10.79 -7.44 25.08
CA GLY A 103 9.65 -8.01 24.36
C GLY A 103 8.30 -7.37 24.71
N ASP A 104 8.28 -6.22 25.39
CA ASP A 104 7.07 -5.48 25.73
C ASP A 104 6.67 -4.56 24.57
N MET A 105 6.02 -5.14 23.56
CA MET A 105 5.58 -4.41 22.36
C MET A 105 4.59 -3.30 22.70
N LYS A 106 3.74 -3.49 23.71
CA LYS A 106 2.75 -2.50 24.12
C LYS A 106 3.44 -1.27 24.70
N ALA A 107 4.42 -1.46 25.58
CA ALA A 107 5.21 -0.35 26.12
C ALA A 107 6.07 0.32 25.05
N ALA A 108 6.70 -0.47 24.17
CA ALA A 108 7.52 0.06 23.07
C ALA A 108 6.73 0.98 22.12
N LEU A 109 5.45 0.68 21.88
CA LEU A 109 4.56 1.45 21.02
C LEU A 109 3.68 2.45 21.78
N ALA A 110 3.83 2.61 23.10
CA ALA A 110 2.96 3.50 23.89
C ALA A 110 3.05 4.98 23.44
N GLY A 111 4.19 5.39 22.87
CA GLY A 111 4.36 6.71 22.26
C GLY A 111 3.76 6.86 20.86
N GLY A 112 3.08 5.83 20.34
CA GLY A 112 2.47 5.79 19.02
C GLY A 112 3.49 6.00 17.90
N GLU A 113 3.05 6.72 16.86
CA GLU A 113 3.86 7.03 15.68
C GLU A 113 5.20 7.69 16.01
N LYS A 114 5.26 8.58 17.02
CA LYS A 114 6.52 9.22 17.43
C LYS A 114 7.54 8.21 17.97
N ALA A 115 7.10 7.19 18.70
CA ALA A 115 7.98 6.13 19.17
C ALA A 115 8.52 5.31 18.01
N LEU A 116 7.65 4.96 17.05
CA LEU A 116 8.06 4.23 15.85
C LEU A 116 9.06 5.02 15.01
N VAL A 117 8.81 6.32 14.76
CA VAL A 117 9.74 7.22 14.07
C VAL A 117 11.07 7.31 14.81
N GLY A 118 11.06 7.47 16.14
CA GLY A 118 12.29 7.53 16.94
C GLY A 118 13.13 6.24 16.87
N MET A 119 12.47 5.07 16.90
CA MET A 119 13.14 3.78 16.73
C MET A 119 13.73 3.65 15.32
N LEU A 120 12.96 3.98 14.28
CA LEU A 120 13.42 3.93 12.89
C LEU A 120 14.58 4.89 12.63
N MET A 121 14.58 6.06 13.25
CA MET A 121 15.70 7.01 13.16
C MET A 121 16.96 6.43 13.81
N ALA A 122 16.83 5.89 15.03
CA ALA A 122 17.97 5.39 15.80
C ALA A 122 18.64 4.16 15.14
N THR A 123 17.88 3.29 14.48
CA THR A 123 18.43 2.06 13.89
C THR A 123 19.05 2.24 12.51
N HIS A 124 18.83 3.37 11.83
CA HIS A 124 19.21 3.50 10.41
C HIS A 124 19.92 4.81 10.05
N SER A 125 20.01 5.77 10.97
CA SER A 125 20.74 7.02 10.73
C SER A 125 22.22 6.74 10.53
N GLY A 126 22.84 7.39 9.54
CA GLY A 126 24.25 7.23 9.19
C GLY A 126 24.55 6.09 8.22
N MET A 127 23.59 5.20 7.94
CA MET A 127 23.73 4.16 6.91
C MET A 127 23.51 4.74 5.50
N THR A 128 24.13 4.13 4.50
CA THR A 128 23.79 4.43 3.10
C THR A 128 22.39 3.90 2.76
N THR A 129 21.77 4.42 1.71
CA THR A 129 20.51 3.88 1.19
C THR A 129 20.66 2.43 0.75
N GLU A 130 21.81 2.05 0.19
CA GLU A 130 22.11 0.67 -0.23
C GLU A 130 22.27 -0.28 0.96
N GLU A 131 22.97 0.14 2.03
CA GLU A 131 23.09 -0.65 3.26
C GLU A 131 21.72 -0.88 3.91
N PHE A 132 20.86 0.14 3.89
CA PHE A 132 19.50 0.04 4.39
C PHE A 132 18.63 -0.89 3.52
N GLU A 133 18.69 -0.75 2.20
CA GLU A 133 18.01 -1.62 1.24
C GLU A 133 18.38 -3.09 1.44
N ASN A 134 19.68 -3.39 1.58
CA ASN A 134 20.17 -4.73 1.87
C ASN A 134 19.62 -5.24 3.21
N SER A 135 19.63 -4.41 4.25
CA SER A 135 19.10 -4.78 5.57
C SER A 135 17.61 -5.13 5.53
N VAL A 136 16.81 -4.39 4.75
CA VAL A 136 15.39 -4.68 4.55
C VAL A 136 15.19 -5.97 3.75
N THR A 137 15.95 -6.14 2.67
CA THR A 137 15.88 -7.31 1.80
C THR A 137 16.23 -8.60 2.55
N ASP A 138 17.32 -8.59 3.32
CA ASP A 138 17.77 -9.72 4.14
C ASP A 138 16.75 -10.06 5.23
N TRP A 139 16.15 -9.04 5.86
CA TRP A 139 15.10 -9.26 6.84
C TRP A 139 13.87 -9.91 6.20
N LEU A 140 13.37 -9.37 5.09
CA LEU A 140 12.19 -9.92 4.39
C LEU A 140 12.40 -11.34 3.86
N ALA A 141 13.64 -11.74 3.58
CA ALA A 141 13.96 -13.10 3.12
C ALA A 141 13.68 -14.18 4.19
N THR A 142 13.68 -13.82 5.47
CA THR A 142 13.58 -14.79 6.58
C THR A 142 12.48 -14.47 7.58
N ALA A 143 12.10 -13.20 7.70
CA ALA A 143 11.11 -12.73 8.65
C ALA A 143 9.71 -13.24 8.31
N LYS A 144 8.99 -13.65 9.35
CA LYS A 144 7.68 -14.27 9.23
C LYS A 144 6.69 -13.59 10.16
N HIS A 145 5.47 -13.47 9.68
CA HIS A 145 4.36 -12.97 10.47
C HIS A 145 4.10 -13.91 11.67
N PRO A 146 4.05 -13.40 12.91
CA PRO A 146 4.12 -14.24 14.10
C PRO A 146 2.92 -15.16 14.31
N LYS A 147 1.73 -14.78 13.81
CA LYS A 147 0.51 -15.58 13.96
C LYS A 147 0.35 -16.63 12.85
N THR A 148 0.74 -16.29 11.62
CA THR A 148 0.47 -17.14 10.44
C THR A 148 1.69 -17.95 10.01
N GLY A 149 2.90 -17.57 10.43
CA GLY A 149 4.15 -18.21 10.03
C GLY A 149 4.53 -18.01 8.55
N LYS A 150 3.78 -17.19 7.82
CA LYS A 150 4.06 -16.83 6.43
C LYS A 150 5.12 -15.72 6.36
N PRO A 151 5.98 -15.67 5.33
CA PRO A 151 6.76 -14.47 5.01
C PRO A 151 5.86 -13.24 4.93
N PHE A 152 6.34 -12.08 5.38
CA PHE A 152 5.54 -10.85 5.34
C PHE A 152 5.09 -10.47 3.92
N THR A 153 5.92 -10.74 2.90
CA THR A 153 5.58 -10.54 1.48
C THR A 153 4.52 -11.52 0.94
N GLU A 154 4.19 -12.60 1.68
CA GLU A 154 3.06 -13.48 1.38
C GLU A 154 1.76 -13.05 2.11
N MET A 155 1.83 -12.06 3.00
CA MET A 155 0.67 -11.51 3.73
C MET A 155 -0.02 -10.38 2.93
N VAL A 156 0.08 -10.43 1.60
CA VAL A 156 -0.52 -9.47 0.65
C VAL A 156 -1.91 -9.89 0.24
N TYR A 157 -2.77 -8.95 -0.15
CA TYR A 157 -4.15 -9.28 -0.54
C TYR A 157 -4.26 -9.64 -2.01
N GLN A 158 -4.60 -10.89 -2.29
CA GLN A 158 -4.81 -11.41 -3.65
C GLN A 158 -5.80 -10.56 -4.47
N PRO A 159 -6.96 -10.13 -3.95
CA PRO A 159 -7.90 -9.26 -4.68
C PRO A 159 -7.27 -7.92 -5.07
N MET A 160 -6.35 -7.39 -4.25
CA MET A 160 -5.67 -6.13 -4.54
C MET A 160 -4.55 -6.29 -5.56
N LEU A 161 -3.87 -7.44 -5.59
CA LEU A 161 -2.94 -7.78 -6.69
C LEU A 161 -3.65 -7.82 -8.04
N GLU A 162 -4.85 -8.41 -8.09
CA GLU A 162 -5.71 -8.43 -9.28
C GLU A 162 -6.14 -7.03 -9.70
N LEU A 163 -6.56 -6.19 -8.74
CA LEU A 163 -6.93 -4.80 -9.00
C LEU A 163 -5.77 -3.98 -9.56
N LEU A 164 -4.57 -4.11 -8.98
CA LEU A 164 -3.36 -3.47 -9.49
C LEU A 164 -3.05 -3.89 -10.93
N ALA A 165 -3.15 -5.19 -11.22
CA ALA A 165 -2.95 -5.72 -12.58
C ALA A 165 -4.02 -5.20 -13.56
N TYR A 166 -5.30 -5.21 -13.15
CA TYR A 166 -6.41 -4.72 -13.97
C TYR A 166 -6.27 -3.23 -14.30
N LEU A 167 -5.89 -2.40 -13.33
CA LEU A 167 -5.66 -0.98 -13.56
C LEU A 167 -4.51 -0.74 -14.54
N ARG A 168 -3.36 -1.42 -14.36
CA ARG A 168 -2.23 -1.30 -15.30
C ARG A 168 -2.58 -1.79 -16.70
N ALA A 169 -3.38 -2.85 -16.84
CA ALA A 169 -3.89 -3.31 -18.13
C ALA A 169 -4.81 -2.28 -18.83
N ASN A 170 -5.27 -1.27 -18.10
CA ASN A 170 -6.08 -0.15 -18.58
C ASN A 170 -5.29 1.19 -18.58
N ASP A 171 -3.96 1.10 -18.66
CA ASP A 171 -2.99 2.21 -18.70
C ASP A 171 -3.01 3.14 -17.48
N PHE A 172 -3.45 2.66 -16.32
CA PHE A 172 -3.23 3.40 -15.08
C PHE A 172 -1.78 3.26 -14.61
N LYS A 173 -1.28 4.34 -14.02
CA LYS A 173 -0.09 4.30 -13.16
C LYS A 173 -0.54 4.09 -11.72
N THR A 174 -0.05 3.02 -11.09
CA THR A 174 -0.42 2.62 -9.73
C THR A 174 0.67 3.02 -8.75
N PHE A 175 0.37 3.98 -7.88
CA PHE A 175 1.30 4.49 -6.88
C PHE A 175 0.94 3.96 -5.48
N ILE A 176 1.96 3.73 -4.66
CA ILE A 176 1.80 3.60 -3.20
C ILE A 176 1.90 4.99 -2.57
N VAL A 177 1.06 5.27 -1.58
CA VAL A 177 1.05 6.49 -0.75
C VAL A 177 0.77 6.08 0.70
N SER A 178 1.84 5.92 1.47
CA SER A 178 1.76 5.26 2.79
C SER A 178 2.53 5.99 3.88
N GLY A 179 1.98 5.96 5.10
CA GLY A 179 2.69 6.44 6.29
C GLY A 179 3.98 5.65 6.60
N GLY A 180 4.10 4.44 6.05
CA GLY A 180 5.32 3.64 6.11
C GLY A 180 6.51 4.30 5.42
N GLY A 181 7.73 3.91 5.83
CA GLY A 181 8.96 4.46 5.29
C GLY A 181 9.16 4.13 3.81
N ILE A 182 9.39 5.16 2.98
CA ILE A 182 9.57 5.02 1.53
C ILE A 182 10.68 4.01 1.17
N GLU A 183 11.84 4.11 1.84
CA GLU A 183 12.97 3.21 1.61
C GLU A 183 12.74 1.80 2.17
N PHE A 184 11.77 1.61 3.06
CA PHE A 184 11.41 0.26 3.54
C PHE A 184 10.57 -0.47 2.51
N MET A 185 9.77 0.24 1.72
CA MET A 185 8.88 -0.33 0.71
C MET A 185 9.60 -0.61 -0.63
N ARG A 186 10.39 0.35 -1.12
CA ARG A 186 11.07 0.27 -2.43
C ARG A 186 11.81 -1.03 -2.75
N PRO A 187 12.51 -1.71 -1.80
CA PRO A 187 13.28 -2.91 -2.11
C PRO A 187 12.44 -4.11 -2.59
N TRP A 188 11.12 -4.11 -2.36
CA TRP A 188 10.29 -5.30 -2.57
C TRP A 188 8.96 -5.04 -3.30
N THR A 189 8.44 -3.82 -3.30
CA THR A 189 7.11 -3.52 -3.88
C THR A 189 7.04 -3.81 -5.37
N GLU A 190 8.13 -3.66 -6.13
CA GLU A 190 8.10 -3.94 -7.56
C GLU A 190 7.88 -5.43 -7.83
N LYS A 191 8.63 -6.29 -7.14
CA LYS A 191 8.52 -7.74 -7.27
C LYS A 191 7.15 -8.27 -6.81
N VAL A 192 6.57 -7.67 -5.77
CA VAL A 192 5.36 -8.17 -5.12
C VAL A 192 4.08 -7.56 -5.73
N TYR A 193 4.08 -6.24 -6.00
CA TYR A 193 2.90 -5.50 -6.46
C TYR A 193 2.98 -5.08 -7.93
N GLY A 194 4.16 -5.15 -8.56
CA GLY A 194 4.42 -4.52 -9.85
C GLY A 194 4.47 -3.00 -9.78
N ILE A 195 4.83 -2.43 -8.61
CA ILE A 195 4.96 -0.98 -8.40
C ILE A 195 6.44 -0.63 -8.22
N PRO A 196 7.08 0.01 -9.21
CA PRO A 196 8.51 0.31 -9.19
C PRO A 196 8.85 1.44 -8.18
N PRO A 197 10.12 1.59 -7.78
CA PRO A 197 10.53 2.51 -6.71
C PRO A 197 10.12 3.98 -6.91
N GLU A 198 10.06 4.46 -8.14
CA GLU A 198 9.63 5.82 -8.48
C GLU A 198 8.11 6.03 -8.35
N GLN A 199 7.33 4.95 -8.20
CA GLN A 199 5.90 4.98 -7.93
C GLN A 199 5.56 4.70 -6.45
N VAL A 200 6.56 4.72 -5.58
CA VAL A 200 6.38 4.61 -4.13
C VAL A 200 6.51 5.99 -3.51
N VAL A 201 5.43 6.46 -2.87
CA VAL A 201 5.39 7.64 -1.99
C VAL A 201 5.23 7.14 -0.57
N GLY A 202 6.05 7.66 0.35
CA GLY A 202 5.87 7.37 1.76
C GLY A 202 6.67 8.30 2.65
N SER A 203 6.61 8.04 3.96
CA SER A 203 7.35 8.80 4.95
C SER A 203 8.85 8.75 4.66
N SER A 204 9.51 9.91 4.69
CA SER A 204 10.91 10.04 4.28
C SER A 204 11.72 10.83 5.29
N GLY A 205 12.93 10.33 5.55
CA GLY A 205 13.94 11.03 6.32
C GLY A 205 14.85 11.88 5.44
N GLY A 206 15.78 12.58 6.08
CA GLY A 206 16.84 13.33 5.43
C GLY A 206 17.82 12.42 4.68
N LEU A 207 18.38 12.96 3.60
CA LEU A 207 19.38 12.31 2.77
C LEU A 207 20.53 13.29 2.52
N LYS A 208 21.76 12.80 2.55
CA LYS A 208 22.97 13.58 2.27
C LYS A 208 23.85 12.83 1.28
N TYR A 209 24.35 13.56 0.28
CA TYR A 209 25.42 13.08 -0.59
C TYR A 209 26.76 13.19 0.13
N GLU A 210 27.56 12.12 0.11
CA GLU A 210 28.94 12.14 0.56
C GLU A 210 29.83 11.19 -0.24
N LEU A 211 31.15 11.32 -0.06
CA LEU A 211 32.12 10.38 -0.59
C LEU A 211 32.59 9.49 0.57
N ARG A 212 32.40 8.17 0.43
CA ARG A 212 33.01 7.15 1.32
C ARG A 212 34.01 6.36 0.50
N ASP A 213 35.28 6.34 0.93
CA ASP A 213 36.38 5.68 0.23
C ASP A 213 36.49 6.06 -1.27
N GLY A 214 36.19 7.33 -1.58
CA GLY A 214 36.22 7.86 -2.95
C GLY A 214 34.99 7.54 -3.80
N MET A 215 34.01 6.80 -3.26
CA MET A 215 32.76 6.46 -3.96
C MET A 215 31.59 7.36 -3.52
N PRO A 216 30.79 7.87 -4.46
CA PRO A 216 29.59 8.65 -4.15
C PRO A 216 28.52 7.76 -3.54
N VAL A 217 28.01 8.18 -2.38
CA VAL A 217 26.93 7.48 -1.67
C VAL A 217 25.87 8.47 -1.19
N ILE A 218 24.65 7.95 -1.00
CA ILE A 218 23.56 8.67 -0.36
C ILE A 218 23.37 8.11 1.05
N VAL A 219 23.44 8.97 2.04
CA VAL A 219 23.41 8.60 3.46
C VAL A 219 22.17 9.13 4.12
N LYS A 220 21.50 8.26 4.88
CA LYS A 220 20.31 8.59 5.66
C LYS A 220 20.70 9.43 6.86
N THR A 221 20.02 10.54 7.06
CA THR A 221 20.23 11.46 8.18
C THR A 221 19.01 11.44 9.12
N PRO A 222 19.15 11.87 10.38
CA PRO A 222 18.10 11.71 11.38
C PRO A 222 16.90 12.65 11.17
N GLU A 223 16.97 13.63 10.27
CA GLU A 223 15.86 14.56 10.05
C GLU A 223 14.64 13.85 9.45
N LEU A 224 13.44 14.26 9.84
CA LEU A 224 12.20 13.86 9.18
C LEU A 224 11.88 14.90 8.09
N ASN A 225 11.88 14.49 6.82
CA ASN A 225 11.58 15.38 5.69
C ASN A 225 10.07 15.48 5.43
N HIS A 226 9.37 14.34 5.47
CA HIS A 226 7.94 14.28 5.23
C HIS A 226 7.34 13.09 5.96
N ASN A 227 6.24 13.34 6.67
CA ASN A 227 5.36 12.29 7.18
C ASN A 227 4.21 12.12 6.19
N ASP A 228 4.09 10.95 5.58
CA ASP A 228 3.12 10.69 4.52
C ASP A 228 1.85 9.98 5.04
N ASP A 229 1.29 10.52 6.14
CA ASP A 229 0.03 10.06 6.72
C ASP A 229 -0.97 11.23 6.85
N LYS A 230 -2.27 10.93 6.84
CA LYS A 230 -3.37 11.92 6.96
C LYS A 230 -3.23 13.07 5.96
N GLU A 231 -3.18 14.33 6.44
CA GLU A 231 -2.95 15.52 5.63
C GLU A 231 -1.62 15.49 4.87
N GLY A 232 -0.67 14.67 5.32
CA GLY A 232 0.60 14.42 4.65
C GLY A 232 0.44 13.75 3.29
N LYS A 233 -0.53 12.84 3.13
CA LYS A 233 -0.72 12.06 1.90
C LYS A 233 -1.00 12.93 0.66
N PRO A 234 -1.96 13.88 0.66
CA PRO A 234 -2.13 14.80 -0.48
C PRO A 234 -0.89 15.63 -0.79
N VAL A 235 -0.11 16.03 0.24
CA VAL A 235 1.13 16.78 0.05
C VAL A 235 2.22 15.91 -0.58
N GLY A 236 2.37 14.66 -0.13
CA GLY A 236 3.28 13.68 -0.71
C GLY A 236 2.95 13.41 -2.16
N ILE A 237 1.66 13.19 -2.48
CA ILE A 237 1.19 13.03 -3.86
C ILE A 237 1.54 14.26 -4.70
N GLN A 238 1.23 15.47 -4.23
CA GLN A 238 1.50 16.69 -5.00
C GLN A 238 3.00 16.91 -5.23
N ARG A 239 3.85 16.59 -4.25
CA ARG A 239 5.31 16.75 -4.36
C ARG A 239 5.94 15.71 -5.28
N HIS A 240 5.53 14.46 -5.15
CA HIS A 240 6.17 13.32 -5.84
C HIS A 240 5.59 13.07 -7.23
N ILE A 241 4.26 13.11 -7.36
CA ILE A 241 3.54 12.81 -8.61
C ILE A 241 3.27 14.09 -9.41
N GLY A 242 3.00 15.20 -8.72
CA GLY A 242 2.65 16.48 -9.36
C GLY A 242 1.27 16.49 -10.03
N ARG A 243 0.44 15.48 -9.77
CA ARG A 243 -0.90 15.33 -10.35
C ARG A 243 -1.87 14.78 -9.30
N ARG A 244 -3.10 15.29 -9.33
CA ARG A 244 -4.18 14.73 -8.52
C ARG A 244 -4.61 13.37 -9.10
N PRO A 245 -4.69 12.29 -8.30
CA PRO A 245 -5.20 11.01 -8.73
C PRO A 245 -6.66 11.09 -9.20
N ILE A 246 -7.07 10.09 -9.97
CA ILE A 246 -8.49 9.89 -10.31
C ILE A 246 -9.13 8.75 -9.52
N ALA A 247 -8.31 7.89 -8.91
CA ALA A 247 -8.73 6.82 -8.01
C ALA A 247 -7.82 6.75 -6.78
N ALA A 248 -8.39 6.55 -5.60
CA ALA A 248 -7.65 6.34 -4.36
C ALA A 248 -8.23 5.18 -3.55
N PHE A 249 -7.36 4.41 -2.92
CA PHE A 249 -7.68 3.19 -2.18
C PHE A 249 -6.96 3.23 -0.82
N GLY A 250 -7.72 3.06 0.26
CA GLY A 250 -7.19 3.05 1.62
C GLY A 250 -7.98 2.10 2.52
N ASN A 251 -7.70 2.11 3.82
CA ASN A 251 -8.40 1.29 4.80
C ASN A 251 -8.61 1.97 6.16
N SER A 252 -8.02 3.14 6.39
CA SER A 252 -8.01 3.79 7.70
C SER A 252 -8.41 5.28 7.63
N ASP A 253 -8.62 5.90 8.79
CA ASP A 253 -8.79 7.35 8.89
C ASP A 253 -7.52 8.13 8.49
N GLY A 254 -6.35 7.47 8.43
CA GLY A 254 -5.12 8.02 7.85
C GLY A 254 -5.23 8.28 6.35
N ASP A 255 -6.16 7.61 5.66
CA ASP A 255 -6.40 7.78 4.22
C ASP A 255 -7.43 8.86 3.90
N PHE A 256 -8.10 9.41 4.91
CA PHE A 256 -9.27 10.26 4.72
C PHE A 256 -8.98 11.42 3.76
N GLN A 257 -7.88 12.13 3.96
CA GLN A 257 -7.51 13.30 3.17
C GLN A 257 -7.02 12.89 1.77
N MET A 258 -6.38 11.73 1.60
CA MET A 258 -6.02 11.19 0.28
C MET A 258 -7.28 10.90 -0.55
N LEU A 259 -8.24 10.20 0.06
CA LEU A 259 -9.53 9.89 -0.54
C LEU A 259 -10.31 11.18 -0.85
N GLU A 260 -10.45 12.07 0.13
CA GLU A 260 -11.18 13.35 -0.02
C GLU A 260 -10.58 14.22 -1.12
N TRP A 261 -9.27 14.39 -1.12
CA TRP A 261 -8.61 15.21 -2.13
C TRP A 261 -8.78 14.61 -3.52
N THR A 262 -8.64 13.29 -3.67
CA THR A 262 -8.84 12.58 -4.94
C THR A 262 -10.27 12.73 -5.44
N THR A 263 -11.27 12.42 -4.61
CA THR A 263 -12.68 12.36 -5.03
C THR A 263 -13.35 13.73 -5.14
N SER A 264 -12.78 14.77 -4.57
CA SER A 264 -13.27 16.16 -4.74
C SER A 264 -12.75 16.82 -6.02
N GLY A 265 -12.05 16.09 -6.90
CA GLY A 265 -11.58 16.56 -8.20
C GLY A 265 -12.71 16.69 -9.25
N LYS A 266 -12.40 17.31 -10.39
CA LYS A 266 -13.35 17.44 -11.53
C LYS A 266 -13.40 16.18 -12.39
N GLY A 267 -14.58 15.82 -12.89
CA GLY A 267 -14.79 14.62 -13.72
C GLY A 267 -14.94 13.36 -12.88
N ALA A 268 -15.08 12.19 -13.52
CA ALA A 268 -15.25 10.93 -12.80
C ALA A 268 -14.09 10.67 -11.81
N ARG A 269 -14.44 10.33 -10.57
CA ARG A 269 -13.50 9.98 -9.51
C ARG A 269 -13.94 8.73 -8.76
N PHE A 270 -12.97 8.05 -8.18
CA PHE A 270 -13.20 6.84 -7.41
C PHE A 270 -12.45 6.88 -6.08
N GLY A 271 -13.15 6.49 -5.01
CA GLY A 271 -12.59 6.31 -3.68
C GLY A 271 -13.07 4.98 -3.14
N LEU A 272 -12.18 4.19 -2.55
CA LEU A 272 -12.49 2.89 -1.98
C LEU A 272 -11.80 2.72 -0.63
N ILE A 273 -12.55 2.18 0.33
CA ILE A 273 -12.07 1.82 1.67
C ILE A 273 -12.21 0.31 1.86
N ILE A 274 -11.14 -0.35 2.25
CA ILE A 274 -11.15 -1.74 2.71
C ILE A 274 -11.57 -1.74 4.18
N HIS A 275 -12.66 -2.44 4.49
CA HIS A 275 -13.14 -2.68 5.83
C HIS A 275 -12.78 -4.12 6.24
N HIS A 276 -11.90 -4.21 7.23
CA HIS A 276 -11.42 -5.47 7.80
C HIS A 276 -12.51 -6.10 8.66
N THR A 277 -13.36 -6.92 8.04
CA THR A 277 -14.54 -7.54 8.67
C THR A 277 -14.40 -9.04 8.90
N ASP A 278 -13.24 -9.64 8.58
CA ASP A 278 -13.07 -11.09 8.51
C ASP A 278 -12.07 -11.63 9.55
N ALA A 279 -12.57 -11.88 10.76
CA ALA A 279 -11.77 -12.44 11.85
C ALA A 279 -11.31 -13.89 11.63
N GLU A 280 -11.88 -14.61 10.66
CA GLU A 280 -11.57 -16.03 10.42
C GLU A 280 -10.42 -16.18 9.44
N ARG A 281 -10.45 -15.43 8.33
CA ARG A 281 -9.44 -15.50 7.26
C ARG A 281 -8.34 -14.45 7.42
N GLU A 282 -8.60 -13.38 8.16
CA GLU A 282 -7.68 -12.28 8.45
C GLU A 282 -7.87 -11.82 9.91
N TYR A 283 -8.28 -10.57 10.10
CA TYR A 283 -8.62 -9.89 11.33
C TYR A 283 -9.93 -9.10 11.10
N ALA A 284 -10.65 -8.81 12.19
CA ALA A 284 -11.78 -7.90 12.16
C ALA A 284 -11.51 -6.71 13.09
N TYR A 285 -11.43 -5.51 12.54
CA TYR A 285 -11.10 -4.31 13.27
C TYR A 285 -11.51 -3.03 12.51
N ASP A 286 -11.87 -1.99 13.26
CA ASP A 286 -12.23 -0.68 12.70
C ASP A 286 -12.04 0.46 13.74
N ARG A 287 -13.10 0.86 14.46
CA ARG A 287 -13.21 2.09 15.26
C ARG A 287 -12.37 2.06 16.52
N GLU A 288 -12.27 0.87 17.13
CA GLU A 288 -11.54 0.67 18.39
C GLU A 288 -10.10 0.20 18.17
N SER A 289 -9.68 0.01 16.91
CA SER A 289 -8.32 -0.42 16.62
C SER A 289 -7.31 0.66 16.94
N HIS A 290 -6.16 0.28 17.51
CA HIS A 290 -5.01 1.17 17.68
C HIS A 290 -4.13 1.25 16.43
N ILE A 291 -4.30 0.31 15.50
CA ILE A 291 -3.55 0.16 14.24
C ILE A 291 -4.58 0.12 13.10
N GLY A 292 -4.40 0.97 12.09
CA GLY A 292 -5.34 1.03 10.97
C GLY A 292 -6.76 1.43 11.39
N LYS A 293 -6.89 2.31 12.40
CA LYS A 293 -8.19 2.76 12.90
C LYS A 293 -9.04 3.32 11.75
N LEU A 294 -10.26 2.80 11.61
CA LEU A 294 -11.23 3.25 10.64
C LEU A 294 -12.53 3.61 11.35
N ASP A 295 -12.84 4.90 11.45
CA ASP A 295 -13.95 5.42 12.25
C ASP A 295 -14.69 6.51 11.49
N LYS A 296 -14.03 7.66 11.30
CA LYS A 296 -14.56 8.76 10.50
C LYS A 296 -14.80 8.32 9.05
N GLY A 297 -13.92 7.50 8.48
CA GLY A 297 -14.02 6.99 7.12
C GLY A 297 -15.32 6.20 6.89
N LEU A 298 -15.75 5.39 7.85
CA LEU A 298 -17.01 4.62 7.76
C LEU A 298 -18.25 5.53 7.73
N ASP A 299 -18.25 6.59 8.54
CA ASP A 299 -19.39 7.51 8.61
C ASP A 299 -19.50 8.44 7.40
N GLU A 300 -18.36 8.79 6.80
CA GLU A 300 -18.27 9.77 5.72
C GLU A 300 -18.31 9.13 4.33
N ALA A 301 -17.88 7.87 4.18
CA ALA A 301 -17.83 7.19 2.90
C ALA A 301 -19.16 7.22 2.12
N PRO A 302 -20.33 6.89 2.71
CA PRO A 302 -21.60 6.96 2.00
C PRO A 302 -21.96 8.37 1.54
N LYS A 303 -21.61 9.40 2.32
CA LYS A 303 -21.88 10.81 2.00
C LYS A 303 -21.01 11.32 0.85
N ARG A 304 -19.85 10.70 0.66
CA ARG A 304 -18.81 11.09 -0.31
C ARG A 304 -18.79 10.20 -1.54
N GLY A 305 -19.64 9.18 -1.58
CA GLY A 305 -19.68 8.19 -2.66
C GLY A 305 -18.46 7.27 -2.68
N TRP A 306 -17.77 7.11 -1.54
CA TRP A 306 -16.70 6.14 -1.43
C TRP A 306 -17.27 4.73 -1.29
N THR A 307 -16.69 3.79 -2.03
CA THR A 307 -17.06 2.38 -1.96
C THR A 307 -16.43 1.77 -0.71
N ILE A 308 -17.22 1.13 0.14
CA ILE A 308 -16.70 0.32 1.27
C ILE A 308 -16.69 -1.14 0.82
N VAL A 309 -15.57 -1.81 1.04
CA VAL A 309 -15.37 -3.25 0.76
C VAL A 309 -15.34 -4.00 2.09
N SER A 310 -16.31 -4.87 2.34
CA SER A 310 -16.25 -5.86 3.42
C SER A 310 -15.33 -7.00 3.00
N MET A 311 -14.16 -7.14 3.61
CA MET A 311 -13.25 -8.26 3.30
C MET A 311 -13.94 -9.62 3.41
N LYS A 312 -14.85 -9.77 4.38
CA LYS A 312 -15.61 -10.99 4.58
C LYS A 312 -16.53 -11.32 3.40
N ASP A 313 -17.28 -10.34 2.92
CA ASP A 313 -18.38 -10.57 1.98
C ASP A 313 -17.98 -10.35 0.52
N ASP A 314 -16.95 -9.54 0.27
CA ASP A 314 -16.58 -9.10 -1.07
C ASP A 314 -15.38 -9.85 -1.64
N TRP A 315 -14.55 -10.47 -0.79
CA TRP A 315 -13.38 -11.22 -1.22
C TRP A 315 -13.57 -12.72 -1.03
N ARG A 316 -13.33 -13.48 -2.10
CA ARG A 316 -13.34 -14.96 -2.11
C ARG A 316 -12.09 -15.52 -1.44
N THR A 317 -10.96 -14.85 -1.68
CA THR A 317 -9.64 -15.23 -1.19
C THR A 317 -8.98 -14.00 -0.59
N ILE A 318 -8.33 -14.14 0.55
CA ILE A 318 -7.59 -13.03 1.19
C ILE A 318 -6.16 -13.01 0.68
N PHE A 319 -5.39 -14.06 0.99
CA PHE A 319 -3.98 -14.17 0.63
C PHE A 319 -3.78 -15.09 -0.58
N PRO A 320 -2.75 -14.87 -1.43
CA PRO A 320 -2.42 -15.78 -2.52
C PRO A 320 -2.21 -17.22 -2.05
N GLU A 321 -2.66 -18.18 -2.87
CA GLU A 321 -2.26 -19.58 -2.73
C GLU A 321 -0.80 -19.74 -3.15
N LYS A 322 -0.11 -20.74 -2.58
CA LYS A 322 1.30 -21.03 -2.91
C LYS A 322 1.43 -21.74 -4.24
#